data_AF-A0A7S1ULZ8-F1
#
_entry.id   AF-A0A7S1ULZ8-F1
#
_cell.length_a   1.000
_cell.length_b   1.000
_cell.length_c   1.000
_cell.angle_alpha   90.00
_cell.angle_beta   90.00
_cell.angle_gamma   90.00
#
_symmetry.space_group_name_H-M   'P 1'
#
loop_
_entity.id
_entity.type
_entity.pdbx_description
1 polymer ?
#
loop_
_entity_poly.entity_id
_entity_poly.type
_entity_poly.pdbx_seq_one_letter_code
_entity_poly.pdbx_strand_id
1 'polypeptide(L)'
;ATTKGSPPSFKELNSLRYLDAVLKESLRLYAPAMVGRSTTRDVTLKKADGRTYVIPGGTAVFVVPLLTHKRETDSCSDHPSKFVPERFLQRDSSNDAIVQNWLPFS
;
A
#
# COMPACT_ATOMS: atom_id res chain seq x y z
N ALA A 1 31.67 -1.48 11.11
CA ALA A 1 31.81 -2.79 11.76
C ALA A 1 30.89 -2.80 12.96
N THR A 2 29.79 -3.56 12.90
CA THR A 2 28.85 -3.70 14.02
C THR A 2 29.51 -4.55 15.11
N THR A 3 29.75 -3.94 16.27
CA THR A 3 30.26 -4.63 17.45
C THR A 3 29.18 -5.60 17.95
N LYS A 4 29.52 -6.90 18.03
CA LYS A 4 28.66 -7.93 18.61
C LYS A 4 28.23 -7.49 20.02
N GLY A 5 26.96 -7.13 20.21
CA GLY A 5 26.33 -6.97 21.53
C GLY A 5 25.81 -5.57 21.89
N SER A 6 26.05 -4.52 21.10
CA SER A 6 25.38 -3.22 21.31
C SER A 6 24.13 -3.10 20.43
N PRO A 7 23.00 -2.55 20.94
CA PRO A 7 21.83 -2.32 20.11
C PRO A 7 22.19 -1.33 18.97
N PRO A 8 21.68 -1.57 17.74
CA PRO A 8 21.96 -0.69 16.61
C PRO A 8 21.39 0.70 16.86
N SER A 9 22.12 1.72 16.43
CA SER A 9 21.65 3.10 16.42
C SER A 9 20.52 3.30 15.41
N PHE A 10 19.73 4.35 15.56
CA PHE A 10 18.67 4.69 14.61
C PHE A 10 19.19 4.88 13.17
N LYS A 11 20.41 5.42 13.03
CA LYS A 11 21.07 5.58 11.74
C LYS A 11 21.41 4.23 11.10
N GLU A 12 21.90 3.28 11.89
CA GLU A 12 22.18 1.92 11.41
C GLU A 12 20.88 1.21 11.02
N LEU A 13 19.83 1.30 11.84
CA LEU A 13 18.52 0.75 11.53
C LEU A 13 17.94 1.29 10.20
N ASN A 14 18.00 2.61 10.00
CA ASN A 14 17.52 3.23 8.76
C ASN A 14 18.35 2.87 7.52
N SER A 15 19.57 2.36 7.70
CA SER A 15 20.41 1.90 6.58
C SER A 15 20.07 0.48 6.11
N LEU A 16 19.25 -0.27 6.85
CA LEU A 16 18.87 -1.65 6.55
C LEU A 16 17.78 -1.72 5.47
N ARG A 17 18.17 -1.43 4.23
CA ARG A 17 17.24 -1.36 3.08
C ARG A 17 16.40 -2.62 2.86
N TYR A 18 16.99 -3.80 3.06
CA TYR A 18 16.25 -5.05 2.90
C TYR A 18 15.23 -5.27 4.02
N LEU A 19 15.55 -4.85 5.25
CA LEU A 19 14.60 -4.90 6.36
C LEU A 19 13.40 -3.98 6.11
N ASP A 20 13.65 -2.76 5.63
CA ASP A 20 12.59 -1.83 5.22
C ASP A 20 11.70 -2.44 4.13
N ALA A 21 12.31 -3.08 3.12
CA ALA A 21 11.58 -3.77 2.06
C ALA A 21 10.71 -4.94 2.59
N VAL A 22 11.24 -5.74 3.51
CA VAL A 22 10.49 -6.81 4.20
C VAL A 22 9.30 -6.25 4.96
N LEU A 23 9.50 -5.19 5.77
CA LEU A 23 8.42 -4.55 6.52
C LEU A 23 7.33 -4.00 5.60
N LYS A 24 7.72 -3.35 4.50
CA LYS A 24 6.79 -2.80 3.51
C LYS A 24 5.96 -3.88 2.82
N GLU A 25 6.59 -4.98 2.43
CA GLU A 25 5.89 -6.10 1.80
C GLU A 25 4.99 -6.87 2.78
N SER A 26 5.39 -7.00 4.04
CA SER A 26 4.54 -7.57 5.09
C SER A 26 3.26 -6.74 5.25
N LEU A 27 3.39 -5.42 5.31
CA LEU A 27 2.26 -4.49 5.43
C LEU A 27 1.41 -4.41 4.15
N ARG A 28 2.01 -4.65 2.96
CA ARG A 28 1.26 -4.75 1.71
C ARG A 28 0.31 -5.95 1.75
N LEU A 29 0.82 -7.12 2.15
CA LEU A 29 0.02 -8.36 2.22
C LEU A 29 -0.92 -8.42 3.42
N TYR A 30 -0.58 -7.79 4.53
CA TYR A 30 -1.31 -7.86 5.79
C TYR A 30 -1.51 -6.46 6.37
N ALA A 31 -2.19 -5.61 5.60
CA ALA A 31 -2.48 -4.25 6.03
C ALA A 31 -3.35 -4.26 7.31
N PRO A 32 -2.94 -3.55 8.38
CA PRO A 32 -3.65 -3.56 9.66
C PRO A 32 -4.85 -2.60 9.70
N ALA A 33 -4.93 -1.64 8.77
CA ALA A 33 -5.93 -0.58 8.79
C ALA A 33 -6.86 -0.62 7.57
N MET A 34 -8.06 -0.05 7.74
CA MET A 34 -9.02 0.22 6.68
C MET A 34 -9.58 1.64 6.84
N VAL A 35 -9.88 2.30 5.71
CA VAL A 35 -10.41 3.66 5.71
C VAL A 35 -11.91 3.62 5.51
N GLY A 36 -12.66 4.07 6.51
CA GLY A 36 -14.12 4.28 6.41
C GLY A 36 -14.47 5.75 6.25
N ARG A 37 -15.43 6.05 5.37
CA ARG A 37 -16.09 7.37 5.27
C ARG A 37 -17.59 7.15 5.08
N SER A 38 -18.41 8.11 5.52
CA SER A 38 -19.84 8.16 5.18
C SER A 38 -20.10 9.40 4.34
N THR A 39 -20.82 9.25 3.23
CA THR A 39 -21.19 10.39 2.39
C THR A 39 -22.22 11.25 3.11
N THR A 40 -22.05 12.57 3.08
CA THR A 40 -23.03 13.52 3.67
C THR A 40 -24.10 13.96 2.68
N ARG A 41 -23.89 13.66 1.39
CA ARG A 41 -24.74 14.00 0.25
C ARG A 41 -24.40 13.07 -0.90
N ASP A 42 -25.18 13.13 -1.97
CA ASP A 42 -24.87 12.39 -3.19
C ASP A 42 -23.50 12.80 -3.75
N VAL A 43 -22.66 11.80 -4.03
CA VAL A 43 -21.31 11.97 -4.57
C VAL A 43 -21.22 11.32 -5.95
N THR A 44 -20.85 12.11 -6.94
CA THR A 44 -20.64 11.64 -8.30
C THR A 44 -19.18 11.27 -8.51
N LEU A 45 -18.90 9.99 -8.73
CA LEU A 45 -17.58 9.47 -9.09
C LEU A 45 -17.46 9.32 -10.61
N LYS A 46 -16.41 9.92 -11.19
CA LYS A 46 -16.05 9.76 -12.60
C LYS A 46 -14.85 8.84 -12.73
N LYS A 47 -14.97 7.79 -13.54
CA LYS A 47 -13.87 6.91 -13.92
C LYS A 47 -13.07 7.52 -15.06
N ALA A 48 -11.82 7.07 -15.20
CA ALA A 48 -10.93 7.44 -16.30
C ALA A 48 -11.50 7.06 -17.70
N ASP A 49 -12.35 6.03 -17.76
CA ASP A 49 -13.05 5.60 -18.99
C ASP A 49 -14.32 6.41 -19.31
N GLY A 50 -14.57 7.52 -18.59
CA GLY A 50 -15.72 8.40 -18.80
C GLY A 50 -17.02 7.95 -18.12
N ARG A 51 -17.08 6.74 -17.55
CA ARG A 51 -18.26 6.28 -16.82
C ARG A 51 -18.44 7.06 -15.53
N THR A 52 -19.71 7.31 -15.19
CA THR A 52 -20.08 8.07 -14.00
C THR A 52 -20.97 7.23 -13.10
N TYR A 53 -20.70 7.26 -11.80
CA TYR A 53 -21.45 6.56 -10.76
C TYR A 53 -21.89 7.55 -9.69
N VAL A 54 -23.11 7.42 -9.19
CA VAL A 54 -23.61 8.23 -8.07
C VAL A 54 -23.67 7.36 -6.83
N ILE A 55 -22.99 7.79 -5.79
CA ILE A 55 -23.08 7.23 -4.44
C ILE A 55 -24.07 8.09 -3.66
N PRO A 56 -25.22 7.56 -3.22
CA PRO A 56 -26.20 8.33 -2.46
C PRO A 56 -25.63 8.89 -1.15
N GLY A 57 -26.17 10.00 -0.66
CA GLY A 57 -25.92 10.50 0.69
C GLY A 57 -26.26 9.46 1.77
N GLY A 58 -25.49 9.45 2.85
CA GLY A 58 -25.62 8.48 3.95
C GLY A 58 -24.97 7.12 3.68
N THR A 59 -24.28 6.95 2.55
CA THR A 59 -23.63 5.69 2.19
C THR A 59 -22.27 5.57 2.89
N ALA A 60 -22.06 4.45 3.59
CA ALA A 60 -20.74 4.07 4.09
C ALA A 60 -19.85 3.52 2.98
N VAL A 61 -18.67 4.10 2.81
CA VAL A 61 -17.67 3.75 1.81
C VAL A 61 -16.39 3.34 2.52
N PHE A 62 -15.85 2.19 2.13
CA PHE A 62 -14.63 1.64 2.71
C PHE A 62 -13.56 1.41 1.65
N VAL A 63 -12.35 1.86 1.95
CA VAL A 63 -11.13 1.43 1.25
C VAL A 63 -10.45 0.40 2.14
N VAL A 64 -10.18 -0.78 1.58
CA VAL A 64 -9.62 -1.91 2.32
C VAL A 64 -8.29 -2.31 1.69
N PRO A 65 -7.17 -1.72 2.14
CA PRO A 65 -5.82 -2.02 1.64
C PRO A 65 -5.49 -3.51 1.58
N LEU A 66 -5.97 -4.29 2.56
CA LEU A 66 -5.82 -5.75 2.59
C LEU A 66 -6.33 -6.44 1.31
N LEU A 67 -7.37 -5.90 0.68
CA LEU A 67 -7.96 -6.40 -0.55
C LEU A 67 -7.39 -5.70 -1.78
N THR A 68 -7.27 -4.37 -1.74
CA THR A 68 -6.84 -3.58 -2.90
C THR A 68 -5.38 -3.86 -3.25
N HIS A 69 -4.48 -3.98 -2.27
CA HIS A 69 -3.07 -4.31 -2.52
C HIS A 69 -2.84 -5.72 -3.13
N LYS A 70 -3.83 -6.61 -3.06
CA LYS A 70 -3.75 -7.98 -3.59
C LYS A 70 -4.44 -8.15 -4.93
N ARG A 71 -5.00 -7.09 -5.49
CA ARG A 71 -5.82 -7.16 -6.70
C ARG A 71 -4.94 -7.28 -7.94
N GLU A 72 -5.15 -8.32 -8.73
CA GLU A 72 -4.38 -8.61 -9.96
C GLU A 72 -4.58 -7.56 -11.06
N THR A 73 -5.65 -6.77 -11.00
CA THR A 73 -5.90 -5.71 -11.99
C THR A 73 -5.06 -4.45 -11.75
N ASP A 74 -4.43 -4.32 -10.59
CA ASP A 74 -3.45 -3.25 -10.40
C ASP A 74 -2.20 -3.64 -11.16
N SER A 75 -1.87 -2.86 -12.19
CA SER A 75 -0.76 -3.00 -13.16
C SER A 75 0.64 -2.96 -12.53
N CYS A 76 0.73 -3.27 -11.25
CA CYS A 76 1.72 -2.81 -10.31
C CYS A 76 2.29 -3.96 -9.48
N SER A 77 1.67 -5.16 -9.53
CA SER A 77 2.14 -6.29 -8.76
C SER A 77 1.93 -7.62 -9.46
N ASP A 78 2.90 -8.05 -10.26
CA ASP A 78 2.99 -9.44 -10.72
C ASP A 78 2.96 -10.38 -9.52
N HIS A 79 2.07 -11.37 -9.51
CA HIS A 79 1.84 -12.29 -8.38
C HIS A 79 1.53 -11.58 -7.04
N PRO A 80 0.40 -10.85 -6.93
CA PRO A 80 0.13 -9.97 -5.80
C PRO A 80 -0.06 -10.69 -4.46
N SER A 81 -0.34 -12.00 -4.49
CA SER A 81 -0.46 -12.84 -3.29
C SER A 81 0.88 -13.39 -2.78
N LYS A 82 1.97 -13.28 -3.56
CA LYS A 82 3.30 -13.73 -3.14
C LYS A 82 4.00 -12.65 -2.33
N PHE A 83 4.73 -13.06 -1.30
CA PHE A 83 5.61 -12.20 -0.52
C PHE A 83 6.93 -12.00 -1.27
N VAL A 84 7.13 -10.81 -1.83
CA VAL A 84 8.31 -10.44 -2.63
C VAL A 84 8.85 -9.08 -2.16
N PRO A 85 9.74 -9.05 -1.15
CA PRO A 85 10.34 -7.81 -0.65
C PRO A 85 11.01 -6.96 -1.74
N GLU A 86 11.54 -7.60 -2.78
CA GLU A 86 12.27 -6.98 -3.88
C GLU A 86 11.45 -5.92 -4.63
N ARG A 87 10.11 -5.97 -4.52
CA ARG A 87 9.20 -4.91 -5.00
C ARG A 87 9.57 -3.53 -4.50
N PHE A 88 10.06 -3.43 -3.27
CA PHE A 88 10.42 -2.16 -2.62
C PHE A 88 11.92 -1.83 -2.72
N LEU A 89 12.70 -2.63 -3.46
CA LEU A 89 14.15 -2.41 -3.63
C LEU A 89 14.52 -1.75 -4.96
N GLN A 90 13.72 -1.97 -6.01
CA GLN A 90 13.95 -1.43 -7.35
C GLN A 90 13.46 0.02 -7.45
N ARG A 91 14.19 0.90 -8.13
CA ARG A 91 13.69 2.23 -8.54
C ARG A 91 13.46 2.21 -10.03
N ASP A 92 12.30 1.74 -10.43
CA ASP A 92 11.80 1.81 -11.78
C ASP A 92 10.37 2.36 -11.76
N SER A 93 9.81 2.66 -12.92
CA SER A 93 8.46 3.24 -13.03
C SER A 93 7.36 2.33 -12.46
N SER A 94 7.62 1.03 -12.32
CA SER A 94 6.71 0.09 -11.64
C SER A 94 6.70 0.29 -10.12
N ASN A 95 7.85 0.62 -9.50
CA ASN A 95 7.96 0.98 -8.09
C ASN A 95 7.17 2.25 -7.74
N ASP A 96 7.16 3.26 -8.62
CA ASP A 96 6.41 4.50 -8.37
C ASP A 96 4.92 4.23 -8.14
N ALA A 97 4.32 3.35 -8.94
CA ALA A 97 2.92 2.96 -8.74
C ALA A 97 2.70 2.19 -7.43
N ILE A 98 3.65 1.32 -7.02
CA ILE A 98 3.56 0.58 -5.75
C ILE A 98 3.58 1.57 -4.60
N VAL A 99 4.51 2.53 -4.64
CA VAL A 99 4.68 3.54 -3.60
C VAL A 99 3.46 4.46 -3.50
N GLN A 100 2.88 4.88 -4.63
CA GLN A 100 1.69 5.75 -4.64
C GLN A 100 0.44 5.05 -4.08
N ASN A 101 0.34 3.74 -4.28
CA ASN A 101 -0.82 2.95 -3.84
C ASN A 101 -0.57 2.15 -2.55
N TRP A 102 0.59 2.32 -1.89
CA TRP A 102 0.92 1.63 -0.64
C TRP A 102 0.33 2.38 0.55
N LEU A 103 -0.80 1.87 1.05
CA LEU A 103 -1.64 2.53 2.04
C LEU A 103 -1.87 1.66 3.30
N PRO A 104 -0.82 1.27 4.04
CA PRO A 104 -0.97 0.31 5.14
C PRO A 104 -1.49 0.92 6.45
N PHE A 105 -1.42 2.24 6.62
CA PHE A 105 -1.76 2.94 7.88
C PHE A 105 -2.84 4.02 7.73
N SER A 106 -3.32 4.22 6.51
CA SER A 106 -4.36 5.21 6.18
C SER A 106 -5.75 4.65 6.42
#